data_AF-L0IC77-F1
#
_entry.id   AF-L0IC77-F1
#
_cell.length_a   1.000
_cell.length_b   1.000
_cell.length_c   1.000
_cell.angle_alpha   90.00
_cell.angle_beta   90.00
_cell.angle_gamma   90.00
#
_symmetry.space_group_name_H-M   'P 1'
#
loop_
_entity.id
_entity.type
_entity.pdbx_description
1 polymer ?
#
loop_
_entity_poly.entity_id
_entity_poly.type
_entity_poly.pdbx_seq_one_letter_code
_entity_poly.pdbx_strand_id
1 'polypeptide(L)' 'MKSVERERDGTGDTAHDQECYRCDRDVAPARLFRLVSEPPAALSHDYQTAERFCCPDCAAAMNLSEFSERLKAHARRG' A
#
# COMPACT_ATOMS: atom_id res chain seq x y z
N MET A 1 -8.92 24.56 -20.56
CA MET A 1 -8.86 23.53 -19.50
C MET A 1 -7.98 24.11 -18.40
N LYS A 2 -8.53 24.34 -17.20
CA LYS A 2 -7.75 24.91 -16.10
C LYS A 2 -6.81 23.83 -15.54
N SER A 3 -5.51 24.04 -15.70
CA SER A 3 -4.47 23.30 -15.00
C SER A 3 -4.64 23.54 -13.52
N VAL A 4 -4.99 22.49 -12.77
CA VAL A 4 -4.96 22.53 -11.32
C VAL A 4 -3.54 22.17 -10.93
N GLU A 5 -2.71 23.19 -10.73
CA GLU A 5 -1.43 23.02 -10.06
C GLU A 5 -1.74 22.75 -8.59
N ARG A 6 -1.60 21.49 -8.17
CA ARG A 6 -1.71 21.10 -6.76
C ARG A 6 -0.44 21.57 -6.07
N GLU A 7 -0.53 22.70 -5.39
CA GLU A 7 0.50 23.19 -4.47
C GLU A 7 0.81 22.08 -3.46
N ARG A 8 2.03 21.54 -3.55
CA ARG A 8 2.60 20.67 -2.53
C ARG A 8 3.14 21.59 -1.44
N ASP A 9 2.28 21.85 -0.46
CA ASP A 9 2.69 22.56 0.74
C ASP A 9 3.69 21.70 1.53
N GLY A 10 4.85 22.28 1.78
CA GLY A 10 5.96 21.66 2.48
C GLY A 10 5.65 21.54 3.96
N THR A 11 5.06 20.42 4.37
CA THR A 11 5.12 19.94 5.75
C THR A 11 5.51 18.46 5.70
N GLY A 12 6.69 18.16 6.22
CA GLY A 12 7.35 16.86 6.10
C GLY A 12 6.52 15.69 6.65
N ASP A 13 6.48 14.64 5.83
CA ASP A 13 6.77 13.25 6.23
C ASP A 13 5.88 12.59 7.30
N THR A 14 4.60 12.95 7.38
CA THR A 14 3.63 12.22 8.22
C THR A 14 2.31 11.88 7.53
N ALA A 15 2.02 12.50 6.38
CA ALA A 15 0.81 12.21 5.61
C ALA A 15 0.94 10.97 4.71
N HIS A 16 2.15 10.58 4.30
CA HIS A 16 2.37 9.42 3.43
C HIS A 16 2.22 8.07 4.16
N ASP A 17 2.21 8.07 5.49
CA ASP A 17 2.03 6.84 6.30
C ASP A 17 0.56 6.39 6.38
N GLN A 18 -0.37 7.17 5.83
CA GLN A 18 -1.82 6.92 5.93
C GLN A 18 -2.45 6.60 4.56
N GLU A 19 -1.75 6.86 3.46
CA GLU A 19 -2.23 6.59 2.11
C GLU A 19 -1.74 5.23 1.61
N CYS A 20 -2.63 4.47 0.96
CA CYS A 20 -2.22 3.27 0.26
C CYS A 20 -1.36 3.64 -0.96
N TYR A 21 -0.09 3.23 -0.97
CA TYR A 21 0.86 3.60 -2.03
C TYR A 21 0.44 3.22 -3.47
N ARG A 22 -0.53 2.30 -3.61
CA ARG A 22 -0.95 1.74 -4.90
C ARG A 22 -2.22 2.37 -5.45
N CYS A 23 -3.08 2.92 -4.59
CA CYS A 23 -4.36 3.48 -5.01
C CYS A 23 -4.65 4.86 -4.43
N ASP A 24 -3.68 5.43 -3.69
CA ASP A 24 -3.71 6.74 -3.05
C ASP A 24 -4.93 6.99 -2.15
N ARG A 25 -5.65 5.92 -1.78
CA ARG A 25 -6.77 5.99 -0.84
C ARG A 25 -6.23 6.19 0.56
N ASP A 26 -6.79 7.16 1.26
CA ASP A 26 -6.63 7.35 2.69
C ASP A 26 -7.28 6.18 3.44
N VAL A 27 -6.48 5.46 4.23
CA VAL A 27 -6.90 4.27 4.96
C VAL A 27 -6.37 4.35 6.38
N ALA A 28 -7.26 4.13 7.34
CA ALA A 28 -6.89 4.11 8.76
C ALA A 28 -5.63 3.24 8.99
N PRO A 29 -4.59 3.74 9.69
CA PRO A 29 -3.30 3.05 9.83
C PRO A 29 -3.40 1.62 10.34
N ALA A 30 -4.35 1.35 11.25
CA ALA A 30 -4.61 0.01 11.78
C ALA A 30 -5.08 -1.03 10.72
N ARG A 31 -5.42 -0.58 9.51
CA ARG A 31 -5.86 -1.42 8.38
C ARG A 31 -4.81 -1.48 7.26
N LEU A 32 -3.69 -0.78 7.39
CA LEU A 32 -2.62 -0.82 6.40
C LEU A 32 -1.69 -2.01 6.64
N PHE A 33 -1.33 -2.69 5.57
CA PHE A 33 -0.25 -3.66 5.53
C PHE A 33 1.07 -2.93 5.28
N ARG A 34 2.05 -3.20 6.13
CA ARG A 34 3.44 -2.76 5.92
C ARG A 34 4.16 -3.76 5.04
N LEU A 35 4.63 -3.33 3.88
CA LEU A 35 5.35 -4.15 2.91
C LEU A 35 6.82 -3.74 2.90
N VAL A 36 7.70 -4.68 3.17
CA VAL A 36 9.15 -4.50 3.09
C VAL A 36 9.67 -5.40 1.98
N SER A 37 10.37 -4.79 1.02
CA SER A 37 11.00 -5.50 -0.09
C SER A 37 12.51 -5.32 0.00
N GLU A 38 13.21 -6.38 0.38
CA GLU A 38 14.66 -6.41 0.44
C GLU A 38 15.22 -7.07 -0.83
N PRO A 39 16.07 -6.38 -1.61
CA PRO A 39 16.64 -6.97 -2.80
C PRO A 39 17.64 -8.08 -2.44
N PRO A 40 17.67 -9.19 -3.21
CA PRO A 40 18.76 -10.15 -3.12
C PRO A 40 20.12 -9.47 -3.33
N ALA A 41 21.17 -9.99 -2.70
CA ALA A 41 22.51 -9.40 -2.77
C ALA A 41 23.01 -9.14 -4.21
N ALA A 42 22.72 -10.07 -5.13
CA ALA A 42 23.06 -9.93 -6.55
C ALA A 42 22.44 -8.70 -7.25
N LEU A 43 21.36 -8.15 -6.69
CA LEU A 43 20.62 -7.00 -7.21
C LEU A 43 20.82 -5.73 -6.37
N SER A 44 21.63 -5.77 -5.31
CA SER A 44 21.84 -4.65 -4.38
C SER A 44 22.54 -3.44 -4.98
N HIS A 45 23.21 -3.60 -6.13
CA HIS A 45 23.78 -2.48 -6.87
C HIS A 45 22.69 -1.65 -7.57
N ASP A 46 21.63 -2.31 -8.04
CA ASP A 46 20.59 -1.69 -8.87
C ASP A 46 19.32 -1.34 -8.07
N TYR A 47 19.10 -2.03 -6.95
CA TYR A 47 17.90 -1.90 -6.12
C TYR A 47 18.25 -1.69 -4.65
N GLN A 48 17.42 -0.91 -3.96
CA GLN A 48 17.51 -0.67 -2.51
C GLN A 48 16.30 -1.26 -1.80
N THR A 49 16.44 -1.52 -0.50
CA THR A 49 15.31 -1.88 0.35
C THR A 49 14.25 -0.78 0.32
N ALA A 50 12.99 -1.17 0.17
CA ALA A 50 11.87 -0.25 0.16
C ALA A 50 10.80 -0.68 1.16
N GLU A 51 10.22 0.30 1.85
CA GLU A 51 9.07 0.14 2.74
C GLU A 51 7.87 0.91 2.17
N ARG A 52 6.70 0.28 2.11
CA ARG A 52 5.45 0.85 1.59
C ARG A 52 4.25 0.38 2.41
N PHE A 53 3.19 1.19 2.45
CA PHE A 53 1.92 0.84 3.10
C PHE A 53 0.82 0.58 2.09
N CYS A 54 0.14 -0.56 2.22
CA CYS A 54 -0.87 -1.03 1.27
C CYS A 54 -2.20 -1.32 1.97
N CYS A 55 -3.32 -0.93 1.36
CA CYS A 55 -4.64 -1.30 1.87
C CYS A 55 -4.95 -2.80 1.65
N PRO A 56 -5.90 -3.39 2.39
CA PRO A 56 -6.21 -4.81 2.30
C PRO A 56 -6.62 -5.26 0.89
N ASP A 57 -7.39 -4.44 0.19
CA ASP A 57 -7.86 -4.77 -1.16
C ASP A 57 -6.69 -4.83 -2.15
N CYS A 58 -5.75 -3.87 -2.07
CA CYS A 58 -4.59 -3.83 -2.93
C CYS A 58 -3.58 -4.93 -2.59
N ALA A 59 -3.42 -5.27 -1.31
CA ALA A 59 -2.59 -6.40 -0.87
C ALA A 59 -3.13 -7.73 -1.41
N ALA A 60 -4.45 -7.94 -1.33
CA ALA A 60 -5.12 -9.10 -1.92
C ALA A 60 -4.97 -9.14 -3.45
N ALA A 61 -5.14 -8.00 -4.14
CA ALA A 61 -4.97 -7.90 -5.58
C ALA A 61 -3.54 -8.16 -6.08
N MET A 62 -2.53 -8.04 -5.20
CA MET A 62 -1.14 -8.38 -5.48
C MET A 62 -0.76 -9.81 -5.04
N ASN A 63 -1.71 -10.60 -4.55
CA ASN A 63 -1.48 -11.92 -3.97
C ASN A 63 -0.48 -11.92 -2.80
N LEU A 64 -0.38 -10.81 -2.06
CA LEU A 64 0.46 -10.71 -0.85
C LEU A 64 -0.27 -11.20 0.41
N SER A 65 -1.58 -11.40 0.32
CA SER A 65 -2.42 -11.91 1.40
C SER A 65 -3.56 -12.74 0.85
N GLU A 66 -3.84 -13.88 1.46
CA GLU A 66 -5.03 -14.66 1.17
C GLU A 66 -6.22 -14.23 2.03
N PHE A 67 -7.43 -14.31 1.47
CA PHE A 67 -8.64 -14.17 2.27
C PHE A 67 -8.71 -15.28 3.32
N SER A 68 -9.05 -14.91 4.55
CA SER A 68 -9.30 -15.92 5.58
C SER A 68 -10.52 -16.78 5.21
N GLU A 69 -10.55 -18.02 5.71
CA GLU A 69 -11.69 -18.93 5.51
C GLU A 69 -13.02 -18.31 6.01
N ARG A 70 -12.96 -17.45 7.03
CA ARG A 70 -14.13 -16.70 7.51
C ARG A 70 -14.71 -15.76 6.46
N LEU A 71 -13.84 -15.04 5.73
CA LEU A 71 -14.24 -14.13 4.65
C LEU A 71 -14.74 -14.91 3.43
N LYS A 72 -14.06 -16.00 3.06
CA LYS A 72 -14.52 -16.90 1.99
C LYS A 72 -15.90 -17.48 2.30
N ALA A 73 -16.17 -17.86 3.55
CA ALA A 73 -17.47 -18.38 3.97
C ALA A 73 -18.60 -17.34 3.94
N HIS A 74 -18.31 -16.05 4.14
CA HIS A 74 -19.29 -14.98 3.99
C HIS A 74 -19.64 -14.71 2.53
N ALA A 75 -18.64 -14.66 1.64
CA ALA A 75 -18.86 -14.44 0.21
C ALA A 75 -19.69 -15.55 -0.45
N ARG A 76 -19.58 -16.80 0.03
CA ARG A 76 -20.37 -17.95 -0.47
C ARG A 76 -21.84 -17.93 -0.03
N ARG A 77 -22.21 -17.05 0.91
CA ARG A 77 -23.59 -16.93 1.43
C ARG A 77 -24.35 -15.77 0.79
N GLY A 78 -23.68 -14.92 0.00
CA GLY A 78 -24.29 -13.88 -0.82
C GLY A 78 -24.42 -14.34 -2.26
#